data_AF-A0AA48HF77-F1
#
_entry.id   AF-A0AA48HF77-F1
#
_cell.length_a   1.000
_cell.length_b   1.000
_cell.length_c   1.000
_cell.angle_alpha   90.00
_cell.angle_beta   90.00
_cell.angle_gamma   90.00
#
_symmetry.space_group_name_H-M   'P 1'
#
loop_
_entity.id
_entity.type
_entity.pdbx_description
1 polymer ?
#
loop_
_entity_poly.entity_id
_entity_poly.type
_entity_poly.pdbx_seq_one_letter_code
_entity_poly.pdbx_strand_id
1 'polypeptide(L)'
;MKAQFKKTEFYYPRVSYFKKDSSLTEIYLDSIKNYGELIKTTVQIACAGKSPLLKFSTDSTEFNLIVYKECTNRMDIVDYHLSNVISIQKDSIIVNDEIEMGFDSLQPILRNHILNPNQEFNYSKSVDKALIFYYQDSLVSAKKIKYQLIKITKAFNELNRQNGDSLPLKIKLSEHPYIRILSPPPSDEEGK
;
A
#
# COMPACT_ATOMS: atom_id res chain seq x y z
N MET A 1 -14.91 -31.79 -20.78
CA MET A 1 -13.87 -31.33 -19.84
C MET A 1 -13.70 -29.83 -20.00
N LYS A 2 -14.01 -29.01 -18.99
CA LYS A 2 -13.61 -27.59 -19.00
C LYS A 2 -12.12 -27.56 -18.62
N ALA A 3 -11.26 -27.10 -19.52
CA ALA A 3 -9.87 -26.82 -19.20
C ALA A 3 -9.86 -25.75 -18.10
N GLN A 4 -9.38 -26.12 -16.91
CA GLN A 4 -9.19 -25.19 -15.81
C GLN A 4 -7.94 -24.37 -16.16
N PHE A 5 -8.14 -23.18 -16.74
CA PHE A 5 -7.02 -22.27 -17.02
C PHE A 5 -6.32 -21.94 -15.71
N LYS A 6 -5.04 -22.31 -15.60
CA LYS A 6 -4.21 -21.94 -14.46
C LYS A 6 -4.07 -20.42 -14.45
N LYS A 7 -4.47 -19.78 -13.35
CA LYS A 7 -4.33 -18.33 -13.19
C LYS A 7 -2.86 -17.97 -13.01
N THR A 8 -2.47 -16.79 -13.48
CA THR A 8 -1.15 -16.22 -13.18
C THR A 8 -1.13 -15.78 -11.72
N GLU A 9 -0.06 -16.09 -10.99
CA GLU A 9 0.07 -15.74 -9.57
C GLU A 9 1.16 -14.68 -9.38
N PHE A 10 0.87 -13.66 -8.58
CA PHE A 10 1.84 -12.66 -8.16
C PHE A 10 1.97 -12.62 -6.64
N TYR A 11 3.19 -12.34 -6.16
CA TYR A 11 3.56 -12.41 -4.75
C TYR A 11 4.31 -11.14 -4.32
N TYR A 12 3.80 -10.47 -3.29
CA TYR A 12 4.34 -9.22 -2.77
C TYR A 12 4.66 -9.34 -1.26
N PRO A 13 5.79 -8.78 -0.79
CA PRO A 13 6.68 -7.87 -1.51
C PRO A 13 7.58 -8.56 -2.55
N ARG A 14 7.99 -9.81 -2.32
CA ARG A 14 8.72 -10.68 -3.26
C ARG A 14 8.38 -12.14 -2.98
N VAL A 15 8.54 -13.03 -3.96
CA VAL A 15 8.31 -14.49 -3.78
C VAL A 15 9.11 -15.08 -2.61
N SER A 16 10.32 -14.59 -2.34
CA SER A 16 11.16 -15.06 -1.24
C SER A 16 10.56 -14.88 0.15
N TYR A 17 9.64 -13.92 0.34
CA TYR A 17 8.98 -13.66 1.63
C TYR A 17 7.96 -14.73 2.00
N PHE A 18 7.53 -15.55 1.05
CA PHE A 18 6.52 -16.59 1.26
C PHE A 18 7.13 -17.94 1.67
N LYS A 19 8.47 -18.06 1.73
CA LYS A 19 9.15 -19.31 2.10
C LYS A 19 9.10 -19.63 3.61
N LYS A 20 8.48 -18.78 4.44
CA LYS A 20 8.28 -18.96 5.89
C LYS A 20 6.78 -19.05 6.22
N ASP A 21 6.17 -20.18 5.89
CA ASP A 21 4.71 -20.37 5.87
C ASP A 21 4.01 -20.26 7.25
N SER A 22 4.71 -20.46 8.37
CA SER A 22 4.06 -20.58 9.68
C SER A 22 3.52 -19.27 10.28
N SER A 23 3.90 -18.11 9.75
CA SER A 23 3.51 -16.81 10.29
C SER A 23 2.47 -16.06 9.46
N LEU A 24 2.05 -16.58 8.30
CA LEU A 24 1.08 -15.90 7.44
C LEU A 24 -0.35 -16.33 7.78
N THR A 25 -1.27 -15.36 7.85
CA THR A 25 -2.72 -15.63 7.97
C THR A 25 -3.42 -15.06 6.76
N GLU A 26 -4.11 -15.93 6.02
CA GLU A 26 -4.81 -15.56 4.80
C GLU A 26 -6.10 -14.76 5.09
N ILE A 27 -6.31 -13.71 4.31
CA ILE A 27 -7.54 -12.93 4.26
C ILE A 27 -7.99 -12.89 2.80
N TYR A 28 -9.16 -13.45 2.51
CA TYR A 28 -9.76 -13.37 1.20
C TYR A 28 -10.53 -12.06 1.10
N LEU A 29 -10.11 -11.15 0.22
CA LEU A 29 -10.73 -9.82 0.15
C LEU A 29 -12.21 -9.88 -0.26
N ASP A 30 -12.61 -10.93 -0.99
CA ASP A 30 -14.01 -11.17 -1.37
C ASP A 30 -14.90 -11.59 -0.19
N SER A 31 -14.33 -12.01 0.95
CA SER A 31 -15.07 -12.31 2.18
C SER A 31 -15.15 -11.13 3.15
N ILE A 32 -14.54 -9.99 2.82
CA ILE A 32 -14.56 -8.78 3.65
C ILE A 32 -15.70 -7.87 3.18
N LYS A 33 -16.42 -7.24 4.11
CA LYS A 33 -17.50 -6.30 3.79
C LYS A 33 -16.95 -4.95 3.32
N ASN A 34 -16.03 -4.37 4.10
CA ASN A 34 -15.55 -3.01 3.92
C ASN A 34 -14.16 -2.78 4.55
N TYR A 35 -13.62 -1.58 4.38
CA TYR A 35 -12.29 -1.23 4.88
C TYR A 35 -12.18 -1.34 6.41
N GLY A 36 -13.24 -0.98 7.15
CA GLY A 36 -13.25 -1.09 8.60
C GLY A 36 -13.07 -2.53 9.08
N GLU A 37 -13.75 -3.49 8.44
CA GLU A 37 -13.58 -4.91 8.72
C GLU A 37 -12.18 -5.41 8.33
N LEU A 38 -11.64 -4.97 7.18
CA LEU A 38 -10.27 -5.29 6.77
C LEU A 38 -9.25 -4.85 7.84
N ILE A 39 -9.37 -3.62 8.32
CA ILE A 39 -8.50 -3.08 9.37
C ILE A 39 -8.62 -3.90 10.65
N LYS A 40 -9.84 -4.17 11.13
CA LYS A 40 -10.06 -4.97 12.34
C LYS A 40 -9.42 -6.35 12.25
N THR A 41 -9.63 -7.05 11.14
CA THR A 41 -9.08 -8.39 10.90
C THR A 41 -7.56 -8.38 10.85
N THR A 42 -6.97 -7.39 10.16
CA THR A 42 -5.50 -7.28 10.05
C THR A 42 -4.83 -6.90 11.38
N VAL A 43 -5.47 -6.06 12.21
CA VAL A 43 -5.02 -5.77 13.59
C VAL A 43 -5.02 -7.05 14.43
N GLN A 44 -6.11 -7.83 14.39
CA GLN A 44 -6.20 -9.09 15.16
C GLN A 44 -5.08 -10.06 14.80
N ILE A 45 -4.79 -10.19 13.49
CA ILE A 45 -3.70 -11.04 12.99
C ILE A 45 -2.34 -10.52 13.47
N ALA A 46 -2.08 -9.22 13.33
CA ALA A 46 -0.83 -8.60 13.77
C ALA A 46 -0.61 -8.77 15.28
N CYS A 47 -1.66 -8.57 16.09
CA CYS A 47 -1.60 -8.75 17.54
C CYS A 47 -1.42 -10.22 17.97
N ALA A 48 -1.78 -11.18 17.12
CA ALA A 48 -1.46 -12.59 17.33
C ALA A 48 -0.01 -12.95 16.92
N GLY A 49 0.82 -11.96 16.56
CA GLY A 49 2.20 -12.18 16.12
C GLY A 49 2.32 -12.75 14.71
N LYS A 50 1.26 -12.66 13.92
CA LYS A 50 1.19 -13.16 12.54
C LYS A 50 1.14 -12.02 11.53
N SER A 51 1.47 -12.30 10.28
CA SER A 51 1.42 -11.34 9.19
C SER A 51 0.16 -11.56 8.34
N PRO A 52 -0.64 -10.51 8.07
CA PRO A 52 -1.81 -10.65 7.21
C PRO A 52 -1.40 -10.81 5.74
N LEU A 53 -1.90 -11.86 5.10
CA LEU A 53 -1.77 -12.12 3.67
C LEU A 53 -3.10 -11.87 2.98
N LEU A 54 -3.21 -10.76 2.26
CA LEU A 54 -4.38 -10.48 1.43
C LEU A 54 -4.33 -11.30 0.14
N LYS A 55 -5.41 -12.04 -0.10
CA LYS A 55 -5.69 -12.76 -1.35
C LYS A 55 -6.83 -12.09 -2.10
N PHE A 56 -6.58 -11.75 -3.35
CA PHE A 56 -7.58 -11.21 -4.26
C PHE A 56 -7.25 -11.59 -5.70
N SER A 57 -8.25 -11.61 -6.57
CA SER A 57 -8.06 -12.12 -7.93
C SER A 57 -8.92 -11.40 -8.98
N THR A 58 -8.47 -11.50 -10.23
CA THR A 58 -9.31 -11.35 -11.42
C THR A 58 -9.67 -12.74 -11.95
N ASP A 59 -10.34 -12.78 -13.10
CA ASP A 59 -10.64 -14.04 -13.80
C ASP A 59 -9.37 -14.80 -14.21
N SER A 60 -8.27 -14.09 -14.50
CA SER A 60 -7.03 -14.66 -15.02
C SER A 60 -5.82 -14.57 -14.08
N THR A 61 -5.93 -13.88 -12.94
CA THR A 61 -4.79 -13.56 -12.08
C THR A 61 -5.12 -13.64 -10.61
N GLU A 62 -4.23 -14.19 -9.81
CA GLU A 62 -4.27 -14.18 -8.35
C GLU A 62 -3.14 -13.32 -7.78
N PHE A 63 -3.47 -12.53 -6.77
CA PHE A 63 -2.57 -11.62 -6.10
C PHE A 63 -2.45 -12.01 -4.63
N ASN A 64 -1.21 -12.22 -4.19
CA ASN A 64 -0.84 -12.57 -2.82
C ASN A 64 -0.03 -11.41 -2.23
N LEU A 65 -0.66 -10.59 -1.41
CA LEU A 65 -0.07 -9.36 -0.86
C LEU A 65 0.07 -9.48 0.66
N ILE A 66 1.30 -9.63 1.15
CA ILE A 66 1.57 -9.44 2.57
C ILE A 66 1.47 -7.94 2.86
N VAL A 67 0.51 -7.54 3.70
CA VAL A 67 0.35 -6.14 4.11
C VAL A 67 1.02 -5.92 5.45
N TYR A 68 1.66 -4.76 5.58
CA TYR A 68 2.22 -4.34 6.85
C TYR A 68 1.10 -3.79 7.74
N LYS A 69 1.00 -4.35 8.95
CA LYS A 69 0.06 -3.93 9.98
C LYS A 69 0.71 -4.08 11.35
N GLU A 70 0.66 -3.01 12.13
CA GLU A 70 1.14 -3.00 13.51
C GLU A 70 0.03 -3.51 14.44
N CYS A 71 0.43 -4.14 15.55
CA CYS A 71 -0.50 -4.41 16.64
C CYS A 71 -0.68 -3.11 17.43
N THR A 72 -1.87 -2.53 17.43
CA THR A 72 -2.17 -1.25 18.09
C THR A 72 -2.03 -1.29 19.61
N ASN A 73 -1.98 -2.48 20.22
CA ASN A 73 -1.68 -2.65 21.65
C ASN A 73 -0.18 -2.46 21.97
N ARG A 74 0.68 -2.34 20.96
CA ARG A 74 2.09 -2.00 21.11
C ARG A 74 2.25 -0.54 20.70
N MET A 75 2.76 0.29 21.60
CA MET A 75 3.05 1.71 21.31
C MET A 75 4.35 1.83 20.50
N ASP A 76 4.35 1.26 19.30
CA ASP A 76 5.45 1.40 18.35
C ASP A 76 5.22 2.68 17.52
N ILE A 77 5.92 3.76 17.87
CA ILE A 77 5.94 4.98 17.05
C ILE A 77 7.02 4.79 15.98
N VAL A 78 6.59 4.54 14.74
CA VAL A 78 7.50 4.43 13.59
C VAL A 78 7.47 5.73 12.81
N ASP A 79 8.57 6.48 12.86
CA ASP A 79 8.78 7.66 12.04
C ASP A 79 9.32 7.27 10.65
N TYR A 80 8.56 7.60 9.61
CA TYR A 80 8.96 7.38 8.23
C TYR A 80 9.31 8.72 7.61
N HIS A 81 10.52 8.84 7.05
CA HIS A 81 10.86 10.00 6.24
C HIS A 81 9.83 10.17 5.12
N LEU A 82 9.22 11.34 5.00
CA LEU A 82 8.05 11.60 4.15
C LEU A 82 8.28 11.17 2.69
N SER A 83 9.46 11.45 2.12
CA SER A 83 9.78 11.03 0.76
C SER A 83 9.80 9.50 0.54
N ASN A 84 9.91 8.69 1.60
CA ASN A 84 9.81 7.23 1.49
C ASN A 84 8.36 6.72 1.45
N VAL A 85 7.37 7.59 1.66
CA VAL A 85 5.96 7.23 1.72
C VAL A 85 5.15 8.01 0.69
N ILE A 86 4.32 7.29 -0.07
CA ILE A 86 3.15 7.90 -0.71
C ILE A 86 1.90 7.43 0.02
N SER A 87 0.92 8.32 0.17
CA SER A 87 -0.36 7.99 0.76
C SER A 87 -1.43 7.90 -0.32
N ILE A 88 -2.13 6.78 -0.39
CA ILE A 88 -3.27 6.56 -1.27
C ILE A 88 -4.52 6.56 -0.40
N GLN A 89 -5.39 7.55 -0.62
CA GLN A 89 -6.68 7.64 0.06
C GLN A 89 -7.77 8.10 -0.88
N LYS A 90 -8.96 7.50 -0.75
CA LYS A 90 -10.04 7.70 -1.73
C LYS A 90 -9.49 7.45 -3.13
N ASP A 91 -9.66 8.39 -4.05
CA ASP A 91 -9.07 8.36 -5.41
C ASP A 91 -7.94 9.40 -5.57
N SER A 92 -7.21 9.74 -4.51
CA SER A 92 -6.01 10.60 -4.56
C SER A 92 -4.75 9.90 -4.06
N ILE A 93 -3.61 10.39 -4.56
CA ILE A 93 -2.26 9.97 -4.20
C ILE A 93 -1.51 11.21 -3.72
N ILE A 94 -1.04 11.17 -2.48
CA ILE A 94 -0.34 12.25 -1.81
C ILE A 94 1.14 11.88 -1.72
N VAL A 95 2.00 12.78 -2.18
CA VAL A 95 3.46 12.61 -2.22
C VAL A 95 4.10 13.73 -1.40
N ASN A 96 4.88 13.35 -0.38
CA ASN A 96 5.68 14.25 0.43
C ASN A 96 4.93 15.47 1.00
N ASP A 97 3.68 15.33 1.43
CA ASP A 97 2.79 16.41 1.95
C ASP A 97 2.43 17.56 0.99
N GLU A 98 3.20 17.73 -0.09
CA GLU A 98 3.11 18.86 -1.00
C GLU A 98 2.18 18.56 -2.17
N ILE A 99 2.34 17.37 -2.78
CA ILE A 99 1.73 17.04 -4.06
C ILE A 99 0.54 16.12 -3.85
N GLU A 100 -0.60 16.46 -4.44
CA GLU A 100 -1.75 15.57 -4.52
C GLU A 100 -2.21 15.42 -5.96
N MET A 101 -2.30 14.17 -6.39
CA MET A 101 -2.63 13.78 -7.75
C MET A 101 -3.81 12.81 -7.73
N GLY A 102 -4.61 12.82 -8.79
CA GLY A 102 -5.66 11.81 -8.96
C GLY A 102 -5.08 10.41 -9.13
N PHE A 103 -5.85 9.40 -8.73
CA PHE A 103 -5.46 7.98 -8.83
C PHE A 103 -5.16 7.51 -10.26
N ASP A 104 -5.60 8.24 -11.28
CA ASP A 104 -5.22 7.96 -12.68
C ASP A 104 -3.75 8.27 -12.98
N SER A 105 -3.07 9.04 -12.13
CA SER A 105 -1.62 9.30 -12.20
C SER A 105 -0.76 8.22 -11.51
N LEU A 106 -1.36 7.08 -11.13
CA LEU A 106 -0.71 6.04 -10.34
C LEU A 106 0.59 5.50 -10.95
N GLN A 107 0.61 5.24 -12.27
CA GLN A 107 1.75 4.61 -12.92
C GLN A 107 3.02 5.48 -12.88
N PRO A 108 3.01 6.76 -13.33
CA PRO A 108 4.20 7.61 -13.21
C PRO A 108 4.61 7.85 -11.76
N ILE A 109 3.64 8.00 -10.84
CA ILE A 109 3.93 8.19 -9.41
C ILE A 109 4.60 6.96 -8.80
N LEU A 110 4.11 5.74 -9.08
CA LEU A 110 4.75 4.52 -8.58
C LEU A 110 6.17 4.35 -9.11
N ARG A 111 6.40 4.67 -10.39
CA ARG A 111 7.75 4.63 -10.98
C ARG A 111 8.70 5.57 -10.24
N ASN A 112 8.30 6.82 -10.04
CA ASN A 112 9.13 7.81 -9.35
C ASN A 112 9.31 7.44 -7.87
N HIS A 113 8.26 6.96 -7.21
CA HIS A 113 8.32 6.56 -5.81
C HIS A 113 9.27 5.39 -5.54
N ILE A 114 9.24 4.37 -6.39
CA ILE A 114 10.02 3.15 -6.17
C ILE A 114 11.44 3.31 -6.71
N LEU A 115 11.62 3.85 -7.92
CA LEU A 115 12.92 3.90 -8.59
C LEU A 115 13.64 5.25 -8.44
N ASN A 116 12.89 6.33 -8.26
CA ASN A 116 13.35 7.72 -8.25
C ASN A 116 14.52 8.02 -9.23
N PRO A 117 14.34 7.75 -10.54
CA PRO A 117 15.46 7.77 -11.48
C PRO A 117 16.03 9.17 -11.72
N ASN A 118 15.23 10.21 -11.44
CA ASN A 118 15.63 11.61 -11.56
C ASN A 118 16.14 12.20 -10.24
N GLN A 119 16.22 11.40 -9.16
CA GLN A 119 16.64 11.84 -7.83
C GLN A 119 15.82 13.02 -7.28
N GLU A 120 14.53 13.03 -7.58
CA GLU A 120 13.58 14.03 -7.11
C GLU A 120 13.46 13.98 -5.57
N PHE A 121 13.50 15.14 -4.93
CA PHE A 121 13.48 15.27 -3.46
C PHE A 121 12.23 14.63 -2.82
N ASN A 122 11.10 14.71 -3.52
CA ASN A 122 9.80 14.25 -3.04
C ASN A 122 9.64 12.72 -3.02
N TYR A 123 10.58 11.96 -3.56
CA TYR A 123 10.49 10.50 -3.67
C TYR A 123 11.62 9.76 -2.95
N SER A 124 11.43 8.46 -2.77
CA SER A 124 12.33 7.64 -1.98
C SER A 124 13.71 7.58 -2.64
N LYS A 125 14.77 7.69 -1.84
CA LYS A 125 16.15 7.49 -2.31
C LYS A 125 16.54 6.02 -2.35
N SER A 126 15.65 5.10 -1.94
CA SER A 126 15.93 3.68 -1.83
C SER A 126 14.69 2.85 -2.14
N VAL A 127 14.83 1.97 -3.15
CA VAL A 127 13.81 0.97 -3.52
C VAL A 127 13.29 0.21 -2.29
N ASP A 128 14.19 -0.18 -1.38
CA ASP A 128 13.84 -0.95 -0.19
C ASP A 128 13.18 -0.12 0.92
N LYS A 129 13.19 1.22 0.83
CA LYS A 129 12.49 2.11 1.77
C LYS A 129 11.13 2.57 1.26
N ALA A 130 10.92 2.61 -0.06
CA ALA A 130 9.65 3.00 -0.68
C ALA A 130 8.46 2.20 -0.11
N LEU A 131 7.47 2.89 0.44
CA LEU A 131 6.30 2.32 1.11
C LEU A 131 5.04 3.05 0.67
N ILE A 132 3.94 2.31 0.51
CA ILE A 132 2.63 2.89 0.22
C ILE A 132 1.79 2.81 1.49
N PHE A 133 1.30 3.95 1.97
CA PHE A 133 0.25 3.99 2.96
C PHE A 133 -1.09 3.96 2.23
N TYR A 134 -1.88 2.92 2.46
CA TYR A 134 -3.19 2.79 1.87
C TYR A 134 -4.23 3.00 2.97
N TYR A 135 -5.11 3.99 2.79
CA TYR A 135 -6.22 4.30 3.68
C TYR A 135 -7.51 4.42 2.87
N GLN A 136 -8.64 3.97 3.43
CA GLN A 136 -9.96 4.29 2.92
C GLN A 136 -10.90 4.59 4.09
N ASP A 137 -12.02 5.26 3.82
CA ASP A 137 -13.07 5.38 4.84
C ASP A 137 -13.59 3.97 5.22
N SER A 138 -13.91 3.79 6.51
CA SER A 138 -14.34 2.50 7.08
C SER A 138 -15.50 1.83 6.32
N LEU A 139 -16.38 2.62 5.69
CA LEU A 139 -17.55 2.14 4.96
C LEU A 139 -17.26 1.78 3.50
N VAL A 140 -16.06 2.08 2.98
CA VAL A 140 -15.68 1.76 1.61
C VAL A 140 -15.71 0.25 1.41
N SER A 141 -16.50 -0.20 0.44
CA SER A 141 -16.70 -1.62 0.14
C SER A 141 -15.41 -2.34 -0.26
N ALA A 142 -15.33 -3.64 0.06
CA ALA A 142 -14.24 -4.49 -0.40
C ALA A 142 -14.10 -4.53 -1.92
N LYS A 143 -15.19 -4.35 -2.68
CA LYS A 143 -15.15 -4.26 -4.16
C LYS A 143 -14.29 -3.07 -4.64
N LYS A 144 -14.46 -1.89 -4.03
CA LYS A 144 -13.67 -0.69 -4.37
C LYS A 144 -12.21 -0.86 -3.94
N ILE A 145 -11.98 -1.44 -2.76
CA ILE A 145 -10.62 -1.76 -2.26
C ILE A 145 -9.92 -2.72 -3.22
N LYS A 146 -10.58 -3.82 -3.59
CA LYS A 146 -10.07 -4.81 -4.55
C LYS A 146 -9.72 -4.18 -5.89
N TYR A 147 -10.58 -3.31 -6.41
CA TYR A 147 -10.31 -2.58 -7.64
C TYR A 147 -9.04 -1.73 -7.56
N GLN A 148 -8.86 -0.96 -6.47
CA GLN A 148 -7.68 -0.12 -6.29
C GLN A 148 -6.41 -0.95 -6.09
N LEU A 149 -6.45 -2.00 -5.28
CA LEU A 149 -5.31 -2.90 -5.08
C LEU A 149 -4.91 -3.59 -6.39
N ILE A 150 -5.87 -4.01 -7.23
CA ILE A 150 -5.58 -4.55 -8.56
C ILE A 150 -4.92 -3.50 -9.46
N LYS A 151 -5.36 -2.23 -9.42
CA LYS A 151 -4.72 -1.15 -10.18
C LYS A 151 -3.27 -0.94 -9.72
N ILE A 152 -3.03 -0.91 -8.41
CA ILE A 152 -1.69 -0.77 -7.82
C ILE A 152 -0.79 -1.94 -8.23
N THR A 153 -1.25 -3.18 -8.05
CA THR A 153 -0.44 -4.35 -8.38
C THR A 153 -0.17 -4.48 -9.87
N LYS A 154 -1.12 -4.16 -10.75
CA LYS A 154 -0.89 -4.16 -12.20
C LYS A 154 0.13 -3.11 -12.61
N ALA A 155 0.02 -1.88 -12.12
CA ALA A 155 0.98 -0.82 -12.42
C ALA A 155 2.37 -1.18 -11.89
N PHE A 156 2.45 -1.77 -10.69
CA PHE A 156 3.70 -2.28 -10.14
C PHE A 156 4.28 -3.44 -10.96
N ASN A 157 3.47 -4.41 -11.40
CA ASN A 157 3.97 -5.56 -12.17
C ASN A 157 4.57 -5.15 -13.50
N GLU A 158 3.98 -4.15 -14.17
CA GLU A 158 4.57 -3.57 -15.38
C GLU A 158 5.96 -2.99 -15.08
N LEU A 159 6.07 -2.22 -14.00
CA LEU A 159 7.33 -1.65 -13.54
C LEU A 159 8.35 -2.75 -13.17
N ASN A 160 7.94 -3.76 -12.41
CA ASN A 160 8.82 -4.82 -11.92
C ASN A 160 9.39 -5.67 -13.05
N ARG A 161 8.56 -6.01 -14.05
CA ARG A 161 8.97 -6.74 -15.24
C ARG A 161 10.07 -6.02 -16.02
N GLN A 162 9.98 -4.68 -16.10
CA GLN A 162 11.01 -3.85 -16.75
C GLN A 162 12.32 -3.75 -15.94
N ASN A 163 12.32 -4.23 -14.69
CA ASN A 163 13.43 -4.13 -13.74
C ASN A 163 13.86 -5.51 -13.18
N GLY A 164 13.75 -6.55 -14.01
CA GLY A 164 14.25 -7.90 -13.71
C GLY A 164 13.52 -8.62 -12.56
N ASP A 165 12.27 -8.25 -12.29
CA ASP A 165 11.39 -8.84 -11.27
C ASP A 165 11.94 -8.80 -9.83
N SER A 166 12.81 -7.82 -9.55
CA SER A 166 13.54 -7.70 -8.29
C SER A 166 12.95 -6.67 -7.32
N LEU A 167 12.01 -5.83 -7.75
CA LEU A 167 11.47 -4.75 -6.94
C LEU A 167 10.55 -5.28 -5.84
N PRO A 168 10.54 -4.68 -4.63
CA PRO A 168 9.57 -4.98 -3.59
C PRO A 168 8.34 -4.06 -3.68
N LEU A 169 7.13 -4.62 -3.64
CA LEU A 169 5.91 -3.85 -3.39
C LEU A 169 5.53 -3.93 -1.90
N LYS A 170 5.62 -2.82 -1.18
CA LYS A 170 5.27 -2.75 0.25
C LYS A 170 4.07 -1.83 0.45
N ILE A 171 3.05 -2.34 1.13
CA ILE A 171 1.82 -1.59 1.45
C ILE A 171 1.53 -1.72 2.95
N LYS A 172 1.37 -0.59 3.62
CA LYS A 172 0.84 -0.48 5.00
C LYS A 172 -0.64 -0.12 4.92
N LEU A 173 -1.47 -0.86 5.66
CA LEU A 173 -2.89 -0.51 5.83
C LEU A 173 -3.04 0.47 7.00
N SER A 174 -3.38 1.71 6.67
CA SER A 174 -3.51 2.81 7.62
C SER A 174 -4.91 2.86 8.23
N GLU A 175 -4.99 3.17 9.53
CA GLU A 175 -6.26 3.32 10.28
C GLU A 175 -6.81 4.74 10.20
N HIS A 176 -5.92 5.69 9.98
CA HIS A 176 -6.22 7.10 9.92
C HIS A 176 -5.94 7.64 8.52
N PRO A 177 -6.73 8.63 8.07
CA PRO A 177 -6.43 9.33 6.83
C PRO A 177 -5.08 10.04 6.95
N TYR A 178 -4.51 10.34 5.80
CA TYR A 178 -3.46 11.33 5.72
C TYR A 178 -4.03 12.70 6.11
N ILE A 179 -3.38 13.36 7.06
CA ILE A 179 -3.75 14.70 7.54
C ILE A 179 -2.60 15.64 7.18
N ARG A 180 -2.87 16.64 6.34
CA ARG A 180 -1.92 17.73 6.08
C ARG A 180 -1.82 18.60 7.32
N ILE A 181 -0.60 18.82 7.81
CA ILE A 181 -0.37 19.81 8.85
C ILE A 181 -0.18 21.14 8.15
N LEU A 182 -1.20 22.00 8.20
CA LEU A 182 -1.07 23.36 7.69
C LEU A 182 -0.06 24.10 8.57
N SER A 183 0.90 24.78 7.95
CA SER A 183 1.76 25.70 8.67
C SER A 183 0.88 26.69 9.44
N PRO A 184 1.22 27.00 10.70
CA PRO A 184 0.50 28.05 11.41
C PRO A 184 0.55 29.33 10.57
N PRO A 185 -0.52 30.14 10.57
CA PRO A 185 -0.51 31.41 9.87
C PRO A 185 0.71 32.22 10.32
N PRO A 186 1.37 32.96 9.41
CA PRO A 186 2.47 33.83 9.81
C PRO A 186 1.97 34.72 10.95
N SER A 187 2.77 34.82 12.01
CA SER A 187 2.48 35.78 13.07
C SER A 187 2.41 37.15 12.42
N ASP A 188 1.31 37.88 12.64
CA ASP A 188 1.25 39.30 12.36
C ASP A 188 2.37 39.95 13.20
N GLU A 189 3.56 40.10 12.63
CA GLU A 189 4.56 40.99 13.20
C GLU A 189 3.93 42.38 13.14
N GLU A 190 3.44 42.78 14.31
CA GLU A 190 2.92 44.08 14.63
C GLU A 190 3.70 45.15 13.87
N GLY A 191 2.96 45.97 13.12
CA GLY A 191 3.51 47.18 12.54
C GLY A 191 4.27 47.95 13.60
N LYS A 192 5.57 48.10 13.37
CA LYS A 192 6.42 49.12 13.97
C LYS A 192 6.96 50.02 12.87
#